data_AF-A0A2K0UCB5-F1
#
_entry.id   AF-A0A2K0UCB5-F1
#
_cell.length_a   1.000
_cell.length_b   1.000
_cell.length_c   1.000
_cell.angle_alpha   90.00
_cell.angle_beta   90.00
_cell.angle_gamma   90.00
#
_symmetry.space_group_name_H-M   'P 1'
#
loop_
_entity.id
_entity.type
_entity.pdbx_description
1 polymer ?
#
loop_
_entity_poly.entity_id
_entity_poly.type
_entity_poly.pdbx_seq_one_letter_code
_entity_poly.pdbx_strand_id
1 'polypeptide(L)'
;MPHLTQPSDKILGMPPFMADFLMGGVSAAVSKTAAAPIERVKLLIQNQDEMIKAGRLDRRYNDIGECFKRTMADEGFVSLWRGNTANVIRYFPTQALNFAFRDKFKKCLAM
;
A
#
# COMPACT_ATOMS: atom_id res chain seq x y z
N MET A 1 -23.36 -36.94 19.81
CA MET A 1 -23.33 -36.20 18.53
C MET A 1 -21.87 -35.97 18.18
N PRO A 2 -21.32 -36.64 17.15
CA PRO A 2 -19.93 -36.45 16.78
C PRO A 2 -19.77 -35.11 16.06
N HIS A 3 -18.97 -34.23 16.64
CA HIS A 3 -18.43 -33.05 15.98
C HIS A 3 -17.61 -33.53 14.78
N LEU A 4 -18.07 -33.22 13.58
CA LEU A 4 -17.32 -33.40 12.33
C LEU A 4 -16.31 -32.26 12.27
N THR A 5 -15.09 -32.52 12.72
CA THR A 5 -13.91 -31.72 12.35
C THR A 5 -13.81 -31.77 10.83
N GLN A 6 -14.19 -30.68 10.17
CA GLN A 6 -13.99 -30.48 8.73
C GLN A 6 -12.53 -30.82 8.38
N PRO A 7 -12.27 -31.57 7.30
CA PRO A 7 -10.90 -31.80 6.88
C PRO A 7 -10.29 -30.45 6.55
N SER A 8 -9.16 -30.15 7.18
CA SER A 8 -8.30 -29.03 6.80
C SER A 8 -7.73 -29.35 5.42
N ASP A 9 -8.54 -29.13 4.39
CA ASP A 9 -8.13 -29.27 3.01
C ASP A 9 -7.08 -28.20 2.78
N LYS A 10 -5.84 -28.65 2.58
CA LYS A 10 -4.71 -27.78 2.25
C LYS A 10 -5.04 -27.02 0.98
N ILE A 11 -5.55 -25.80 1.10
CA ILE A 11 -5.75 -24.90 -0.03
C ILE A 11 -4.35 -24.64 -0.61
N LEU A 12 -4.16 -25.00 -1.89
CA LEU A 12 -2.87 -24.88 -2.58
C LEU A 12 -1.72 -25.66 -1.90
N GLY A 13 -1.99 -26.79 -1.24
CA GLY A 13 -0.95 -27.60 -0.58
C GLY A 13 -0.30 -26.96 0.65
N MET A 14 -0.79 -25.79 1.08
CA MET A 14 -0.28 -25.02 2.21
C MET A 14 -1.24 -25.10 3.41
N PRO A 15 -0.76 -24.83 4.64
CA PRO A 15 -1.64 -24.65 5.80
C PRO A 15 -2.67 -23.55 5.53
N PRO A 16 -3.94 -23.69 5.99
CA PRO A 16 -5.00 -22.71 5.73
C PRO A 16 -4.61 -21.27 6.06
N PHE A 17 -3.94 -21.06 7.20
CA PHE A 17 -3.41 -19.75 7.58
C PHE A 17 -2.48 -19.13 6.52
N MET A 18 -1.57 -19.93 5.94
CA MET A 18 -0.64 -19.41 4.94
C MET A 18 -1.35 -19.12 3.62
N ALA A 19 -2.34 -19.94 3.23
CA ALA A 19 -3.15 -19.68 2.06
C ALA A 19 -3.94 -18.37 2.21
N ASP A 20 -4.63 -18.18 3.34
CA ASP A 20 -5.38 -16.95 3.64
C ASP A 20 -4.46 -15.73 3.73
N PHE A 21 -3.28 -15.88 4.33
CA PHE A 21 -2.28 -14.82 4.42
C PHE A 21 -1.79 -14.38 3.05
N LEU A 22 -1.45 -15.31 2.16
CA LEU A 22 -1.02 -15.00 0.80
C LEU A 22 -2.14 -14.38 -0.01
N MET A 23 -3.36 -14.94 0.05
CA MET A 23 -4.51 -14.38 -0.64
C MET A 23 -4.84 -12.97 -0.16
N GLY A 24 -4.84 -12.74 1.15
CA GLY A 24 -5.02 -11.41 1.75
C GLY A 24 -3.91 -10.44 1.35
N GLY A 25 -2.66 -10.90 1.33
CA GLY A 25 -1.49 -10.12 0.91
C GLY A 25 -1.57 -9.69 -0.56
N VAL A 26 -1.89 -10.62 -1.46
CA VAL A 26 -2.03 -10.34 -2.90
C VAL A 26 -3.21 -9.41 -3.15
N SER A 27 -4.37 -9.68 -2.53
CA SER A 27 -5.55 -8.82 -2.64
C SER A 27 -5.23 -7.38 -2.21
N ALA A 28 -4.59 -7.21 -1.05
CA ALA A 28 -4.18 -5.90 -0.56
C ALA A 28 -3.17 -5.20 -1.49
N ALA A 29 -2.22 -5.94 -2.06
CA ALA A 29 -1.24 -5.41 -3.01
C ALA A 29 -1.91 -4.91 -4.30
N VAL A 30 -2.87 -5.67 -4.84
CA VAL A 30 -3.65 -5.29 -6.02
C VAL A 30 -4.49 -4.05 -5.73
N SER A 31 -5.21 -4.01 -4.60
CA SER A 31 -6.01 -2.85 -4.21
C SER A 31 -5.17 -1.58 -4.05
N LYS A 32 -4.01 -1.65 -3.41
CA LYS A 32 -3.10 -0.49 -3.27
C LYS A 32 -2.52 -0.05 -4.61
N THR A 33 -2.21 -1.00 -5.50
CA THR A 33 -1.72 -0.68 -6.84
C THR A 33 -2.80 0.03 -7.66
N ALA A 34 -4.06 -0.39 -7.56
CA ALA A 34 -5.16 0.30 -8.22
C ALA A 34 -5.43 1.71 -7.65
N ALA A 35 -5.24 1.92 -6.35
CA ALA A 35 -5.45 3.21 -5.70
C ALA A 35 -4.28 4.20 -5.86
N ALA A 36 -3.06 3.73 -6.09
CA ALA A 36 -1.84 4.54 -6.13
C ALA A 36 -1.90 5.78 -7.07
N PRO A 37 -2.47 5.71 -8.30
CA PRO A 37 -2.56 6.87 -9.17
C PRO A 37 -3.38 8.02 -8.59
N ILE A 38 -4.52 7.70 -7.96
CA ILE A 38 -5.43 8.69 -7.36
C ILE A 38 -4.79 9.30 -6.12
N GLU A 39 -4.14 8.48 -5.28
CA GLU A 39 -3.41 8.96 -4.10
C GLU A 39 -2.28 9.91 -4.50
N ARG A 40 -1.52 9.59 -5.55
CA ARG A 40 -0.45 10.47 -6.04
C ARG A 40 -1.01 11.80 -6.54
N VAL A 41 -2.06 11.80 -7.35
CA VAL A 41 -2.66 13.04 -7.86
C VAL A 41 -3.21 13.90 -6.72
N LYS A 42 -3.83 13.28 -5.71
CA LYS A 42 -4.23 13.97 -4.49
C LYS A 42 -3.03 14.66 -3.81
N LEU A 43 -1.90 13.97 -3.64
CA LEU A 43 -0.71 14.55 -3.03
C LEU A 43 -0.08 15.67 -3.87
N LEU A 44 -0.08 15.55 -5.20
CA LEU A 44 0.43 16.60 -6.10
C LEU A 44 -0.41 17.88 -6.02
N ILE A 45 -1.74 17.75 -5.96
CA ILE A 45 -2.65 18.88 -5.83
C ILE A 45 -2.57 19.48 -4.41
N GLN A 46 -2.47 18.65 -3.37
CA GLN A 46 -2.34 19.14 -1.99
C GLN A 46 -1.03 19.89 -1.76
N ASN A 47 0.07 19.45 -2.38
CA ASN A 47 1.39 20.07 -2.21
C ASN A 47 1.75 21.06 -3.34
N GLN A 48 0.81 21.42 -4.21
CA GLN A 48 1.10 22.24 -5.39
C GLN A 48 1.70 23.61 -5.04
N ASP A 49 1.25 24.23 -3.95
CA ASP A 49 1.74 25.54 -3.53
C ASP A 49 3.21 25.46 -3.08
N GLU A 50 3.60 24.38 -2.39
CA GLU A 50 4.99 24.13 -2.00
C GLU A 50 5.86 23.78 -3.21
N MET A 51 5.33 23.04 -4.19
CA MET A 51 6.05 22.74 -5.42
C MET A 51 6.30 23.99 -6.29
N ILE A 52 5.36 24.95 -6.31
CA ILE A 52 5.54 26.24 -7.00
C ILE A 52 6.64 27.05 -6.29
N LYS A 53 6.59 27.16 -4.96
CA LYS A 53 7.64 27.84 -4.18
C LYS A 53 9.04 27.25 -4.40
N ALA A 54 9.12 25.93 -4.55
CA ALA A 54 10.36 25.22 -4.81
C ALA A 54 10.81 25.27 -6.29
N GLY A 55 10.07 25.93 -7.18
CA GLY A 55 10.37 25.98 -8.62
C GLY A 55 10.21 24.64 -9.35
N ARG A 56 9.51 23.67 -8.74
CA ARG A 56 9.23 22.34 -9.32
C ARG A 56 7.94 22.28 -10.11
N LEU A 57 7.06 23.27 -9.93
CA LEU A 57 5.80 23.39 -10.65
C LEU A 57 5.66 24.80 -11.20
N ASP A 58 5.48 24.91 -12.51
CA ASP A 58 5.49 26.20 -13.21
C ASP A 58 4.14 26.95 -13.05
N ARG A 59 3.04 26.21 -12.95
CA ARG A 59 1.71 26.75 -12.67
C ARG A 59 0.84 25.77 -11.90
N ARG A 60 -0.08 26.32 -11.12
CA ARG A 60 -1.06 25.59 -10.32
C ARG A 60 -1.95 24.68 -11.19
N TYR A 61 -2.41 23.55 -10.64
CA TYR A 61 -3.31 22.64 -11.35
C TYR A 61 -4.74 23.19 -11.26
N ASN A 62 -5.45 23.32 -12.39
CA ASN A 62 -6.83 23.82 -12.40
C ASN A 62 -7.81 22.71 -12.03
N ASP A 63 -7.58 21.49 -12.54
CA ASP A 63 -8.44 20.34 -12.34
C ASP A 63 -7.64 19.06 -12.07
N ILE A 64 -8.31 18.06 -11.46
CA ILE A 64 -7.75 16.72 -11.21
C ILE A 64 -7.32 16.06 -12.54
N GLY A 65 -8.15 16.20 -13.59
CA GLY A 65 -7.86 15.67 -14.92
C GLY A 65 -6.66 16.34 -15.59
N GLU A 66 -6.45 17.64 -15.36
CA GLU A 66 -5.27 18.36 -15.86
C GLU A 66 -4.00 17.85 -15.15
N CYS A 67 -4.06 17.65 -13.83
CA CYS A 67 -2.96 17.08 -13.06
C CYS A 67 -2.56 15.68 -13.56
N PHE A 68 -3.54 14.80 -13.81
CA PHE A 68 -3.28 13.48 -14.39
C PHE A 68 -2.61 13.58 -15.77
N LYS A 69 -3.17 14.38 -16.68
CA LYS A 69 -2.65 14.51 -18.06
C LYS A 69 -1.23 15.06 -18.06
N ARG A 70 -0.95 16.12 -17.28
CA ARG A 70 0.38 16.72 -17.20
C ARG A 70 1.39 15.79 -16.56
N THR A 71 1.04 15.16 -15.44
CA THR A 71 1.92 14.17 -14.79
C THR A 71 2.27 13.03 -15.74
N MET A 72 1.30 12.53 -16.51
CA MET A 72 1.54 11.48 -17.50
C MET A 72 2.37 11.96 -18.70
N ALA A 73 2.20 13.21 -19.15
CA ALA A 73 2.93 13.77 -20.28
C ALA A 73 4.39 14.12 -19.91
N ASP A 74 4.59 14.69 -18.71
CA ASP A 74 5.90 15.22 -18.28
C ASP A 74 6.77 14.13 -17.65
N GLU A 75 6.19 13.23 -16.83
CA GLU A 75 6.93 12.18 -16.12
C GLU A 75 6.68 10.76 -16.65
N GLY A 76 5.66 10.57 -17.49
CA GLY A 76 5.26 9.27 -18.04
C GLY A 76 4.21 8.53 -17.21
N PHE A 77 3.55 7.51 -17.79
CA PHE A 77 2.47 6.76 -17.12
C PHE A 77 2.91 6.04 -15.84
N VAL A 78 4.11 5.47 -15.83
CA VAL A 78 4.66 4.74 -14.66
C VAL A 78 4.92 5.69 -13.49
N SER A 79 5.06 7.00 -13.74
CA SER A 79 5.25 7.99 -12.68
C SER A 79 4.07 8.03 -11.71
N LEU A 80 2.87 7.61 -12.12
CA LEU A 80 1.68 7.59 -11.28
C LEU A 80 1.83 6.67 -10.04
N TRP A 81 2.69 5.66 -10.13
CA TRP A 81 3.03 4.76 -9.03
C TRP A 81 4.31 5.16 -8.28
N ARG A 82 4.98 6.22 -8.72
CA ARG A 82 6.21 6.72 -8.10
C ARG A 82 5.87 7.30 -6.73
N GLY A 83 6.45 6.72 -5.68
CA GLY A 83 6.10 6.99 -4.28
C GLY A 83 5.51 5.77 -3.53
N ASN A 84 4.83 4.86 -4.24
CA ASN A 84 4.37 3.59 -3.64
C ASN A 84 5.56 2.74 -3.17
N THR A 85 6.63 2.66 -3.97
CA THR A 85 7.87 1.94 -3.61
C THR A 85 8.53 2.52 -2.36
N ALA A 86 8.59 3.85 -2.23
CA ALA A 86 9.14 4.51 -1.04
C ALA A 86 8.25 4.24 0.20
N ASN A 87 6.93 4.26 0.02
CA ASN A 87 5.99 3.89 1.08
C ASN A 87 6.15 2.41 1.51
N VAL A 88 6.35 1.49 0.58
CA VAL A 88 6.59 0.06 0.87
C VAL A 88 7.90 -0.14 1.62
N ILE A 89 9.00 0.48 1.17
CA ILE A 89 10.31 0.41 1.84
C ILE A 89 10.23 0.96 3.25
N ARG A 90 9.47 2.05 3.47
CA ARG A 90 9.27 2.63 4.80
C ARG A 90 8.35 1.79 5.70
N TYR A 91 7.29 1.19 5.14
CA TYR A 91 6.35 0.38 5.91
C TYR A 91 6.97 -0.95 6.35
N PHE A 92 7.87 -1.51 5.56
CA PHE A 92 8.50 -2.79 5.82
C PHE A 92 9.17 -2.88 7.21
N PRO A 93 10.07 -1.97 7.63
CA PRO A 93 10.69 -2.03 8.95
C PRO A 93 9.68 -1.85 10.08
N THR A 94 8.68 -0.97 9.93
CA THR A 94 7.65 -0.78 10.95
C THR A 94 6.82 -2.04 11.16
N GLN A 95 6.42 -2.71 10.08
CA GLN A 95 5.65 -3.96 10.15
C GLN A 95 6.50 -5.14 10.61
N ALA A 96 7.76 -5.22 10.18
CA ALA A 96 8.70 -6.25 10.63
C ALA A 96 8.96 -6.16 12.14
N LEU A 97 9.19 -4.96 12.66
CA LEU A 97 9.36 -4.72 14.09
C LEU A 97 8.05 -5.01 14.84
N ASN A 98 6.91 -4.51 14.36
CA ASN A 98 5.60 -4.83 14.95
C ASN A 98 5.37 -6.34 15.01
N PHE A 99 5.65 -7.09 13.94
CA PHE A 99 5.47 -8.54 13.93
C PHE A 99 6.44 -9.24 14.89
N ALA A 100 7.73 -8.87 14.86
CA ALA A 100 8.76 -9.46 15.72
C ALA A 100 8.50 -9.23 17.22
N PHE A 101 7.95 -8.06 17.58
CA PHE A 101 7.77 -7.67 18.97
C PHE A 101 6.34 -7.85 19.48
N ARG A 102 5.31 -7.93 18.63
CA ARG A 102 3.91 -8.07 19.06
C ARG A 102 3.69 -9.30 19.92
N ASP A 103 4.26 -10.45 19.56
CA ASP A 103 4.10 -11.68 20.32
C ASP A 103 4.93 -11.67 21.62
N LYS A 104 6.07 -10.98 21.63
CA LYS A 104 6.87 -10.79 22.85
C LYS A 104 6.17 -9.86 23.84
N PHE A 105 5.70 -8.70 23.40
CA PHE A 105 4.99 -7.76 24.26
C PHE A 105 3.64 -8.30 24.72
N LYS A 106 2.86 -8.97 23.86
CA LYS A 106 1.62 -9.62 24.30
C LYS A 106 1.84 -10.65 25.40
N LYS A 107 2.90 -11.45 25.33
CA LYS A 107 3.21 -12.44 26.38
C LYS A 107 3.73 -11.80 27.67
N CYS A 108 4.46 -10.69 27.57
CA CYS A 108 4.99 -9.98 28.74
C CYS A 108 3.93 -9.15 29.47
N LEU A 109 2.96 -8.58 28.74
CA LEU A 109 1.88 -7.74 29.30
C LEU A 109 0.63 -8.53 29.69
N ALA A 110 0.48 -9.77 29.23
CA ALA A 110 -0.63 -10.66 29.61
C ALA A 110 -0.30 -11.59 30.80
N MET A 111 0.74 -11.25 31.57
CA MET A 111 1.08 -11.84 32.86
C MET A 111 0.74 -10.85 33.97
#